data_AF-A0A932U7M5-F1
#
_entry.id   AF-A0A932U7M5-F1
#
_cell.length_a   1.000
_cell.length_b   1.000
_cell.length_c   1.000
_cell.angle_alpha   90.00
_cell.angle_beta   90.00
_cell.angle_gamma   90.00
#
_symmetry.space_group_name_H-M   'P 1'
#
loop_
_entity.id
_entity.type
_entity.pdbx_description
1 polymer ?
#
loop_
_entity_poly.entity_id
_entity_poly.type
_entity_poly.pdbx_seq_one_letter_code
_entity_poly.pdbx_strand_id
1 'polypeptide(L)'
;MGLPPALTHKRPPRFKPRGAGLCAAALLVTYPLGSGAFSFWQETSRPDLFHGAESPVGIGQAGLDGHWSRSEQAVATAVDGTSHQVELGQPLAPSVTTRERIIAHVRLVFGPRAEEALRVADCESALIHRVDGYDPYAINVNRNGTRDYSVFQINSVHAQRFGTAYQHDWEANVAVAHALFLAHGWQPWYSTNRCHRLLATE
;
A
#
# COMPACT_ATOMS: atom_id res chain seq x y z
N MET A 1 -22.28 13.54 57.21
CA MET A 1 -21.50 13.75 55.96
C MET A 1 -20.51 12.59 55.86
N GLY A 2 -20.83 11.59 55.05
CA GLY A 2 -19.97 10.42 54.82
C GLY A 2 -19.12 10.62 53.57
N LEU A 3 -17.81 10.43 53.68
CA LEU A 3 -16.89 10.49 52.54
C LEU A 3 -17.13 9.30 51.60
N PRO A 4 -17.06 9.49 50.27
CA PRO A 4 -17.23 8.40 49.31
C PRO A 4 -16.02 7.44 49.34
N PRO A 5 -16.24 6.14 49.06
CA PRO A 5 -15.19 5.14 49.06
C PRO A 5 -14.22 5.34 47.88
N ALA A 6 -12.94 5.09 48.15
CA ALA A 6 -11.85 5.24 47.19
C ALA A 6 -11.94 4.23 46.03
N LEU A 7 -11.90 4.75 44.80
CA LEU A 7 -11.78 3.98 43.57
C LEU A 7 -10.41 3.29 43.51
N THR A 8 -10.41 1.96 43.61
CA THR A 8 -9.20 1.14 43.42
C THR A 8 -8.97 0.91 41.93
N HIS A 9 -7.99 1.62 41.37
CA HIS A 9 -7.52 1.38 40.01
C HIS A 9 -6.82 0.01 39.93
N LYS A 10 -7.51 -0.99 39.36
CA LYS A 10 -6.89 -2.26 38.95
C LYS A 10 -5.83 -1.96 37.89
N ARG A 11 -4.57 -2.26 38.20
CA ARG A 11 -3.47 -2.17 37.22
C ARG A 11 -3.71 -3.17 36.08
N PRO A 12 -3.51 -2.79 34.81
CA PRO A 12 -3.60 -3.72 33.70
C PRO A 12 -2.52 -4.80 33.80
N PRO A 13 -2.78 -6.01 33.26
CA PRO A 13 -1.83 -7.12 33.29
C PRO A 13 -0.56 -6.75 32.50
N ARG A 14 0.61 -7.05 33.09
CA ARG A 14 1.92 -6.90 32.44
C ARG A 14 2.04 -7.94 31.32
N PHE A 15 2.19 -7.45 30.09
CA PHE A 15 2.52 -8.27 28.92
C PHE A 15 3.95 -8.81 29.07
N LYS A 16 4.11 -10.14 29.07
CA LYS A 16 5.43 -10.78 28.97
C LYS A 16 5.71 -11.08 27.49
N PRO A 17 6.78 -10.54 26.89
CA PRO A 17 7.18 -10.96 25.55
C PRO A 17 7.59 -12.44 25.61
N ARG A 18 6.93 -13.30 24.83
CA ARG A 18 7.38 -14.67 24.59
C ARG A 18 8.54 -14.62 23.60
N GLY A 19 9.62 -15.32 23.93
CA GLY A 19 10.85 -15.37 23.14
C GLY A 19 10.58 -15.77 21.70
N ALA A 20 11.21 -15.04 20.78
CA ALA A 20 11.26 -15.37 19.37
C ALA A 20 12.05 -16.68 19.18
N GLY A 21 11.35 -17.76 18.89
CA GLY A 21 11.94 -18.98 18.32
C GLY A 21 12.12 -18.77 16.82
N LEU A 22 13.37 -18.61 16.39
CA LEU A 22 13.78 -18.61 15.00
C LEU A 22 13.50 -19.98 14.35
N CYS A 23 12.68 -19.99 13.30
CA CYS A 23 12.70 -21.00 12.25
C CYS A 23 12.40 -20.30 10.92
N ALA A 24 13.42 -19.70 10.31
CA ALA A 24 13.35 -19.25 8.93
C ALA A 24 13.62 -20.44 8.01
N ALA A 25 12.57 -21.04 7.45
CA ALA A 25 12.68 -21.89 6.28
C ALA A 25 12.47 -21.01 5.05
N ALA A 26 13.55 -20.72 4.32
CA ALA A 26 13.50 -20.03 3.05
C ALA A 26 12.99 -20.99 1.98
N LEU A 27 11.73 -20.84 1.56
CA LEU A 27 11.23 -21.47 0.34
C LEU A 27 11.57 -20.56 -0.84
N LEU A 28 12.55 -20.96 -1.65
CA LEU A 28 12.82 -20.35 -2.95
C LEU A 28 11.73 -20.78 -3.93
N VAL A 29 10.73 -19.92 -4.13
CA VAL A 29 9.79 -20.07 -5.25
C VAL A 29 10.36 -19.30 -6.43
N THR A 30 10.93 -20.02 -7.38
CA THR A 30 11.34 -19.44 -8.67
C THR A 30 10.13 -19.32 -9.58
N TYR A 31 9.71 -18.09 -9.89
CA TYR A 31 8.76 -17.83 -10.96
C TYR A 31 9.50 -17.54 -12.26
N PRO A 32 9.07 -18.08 -13.41
CA PRO A 32 9.61 -17.68 -14.71
C PRO A 32 9.26 -16.20 -14.98
N LEU A 33 10.32 -15.41 -15.19
CA LEU A 33 10.29 -13.97 -15.47
C LEU A 33 9.51 -13.65 -16.75
N GLY A 34 8.35 -13.01 -16.60
CA GLY A 34 7.74 -12.15 -17.61
C GLY A 34 8.09 -10.69 -17.28
N SER A 35 8.74 -10.01 -18.22
CA SER A 35 9.37 -8.70 -18.08
C SER A 35 8.45 -7.60 -17.52
N GLY A 36 8.75 -7.16 -16.30
CA GLY A 36 8.22 -5.95 -15.68
C GLY A 36 9.03 -5.66 -14.43
N ALA A 37 9.95 -4.70 -14.50
CA ALA A 37 10.90 -4.39 -13.45
C ALA A 37 10.20 -3.81 -12.21
N PHE A 38 9.79 -4.67 -11.28
CA PHE A 38 9.43 -4.27 -9.92
C PHE A 38 10.73 -4.19 -9.11
N SER A 39 11.12 -2.98 -8.72
CA SER A 39 12.30 -2.78 -7.88
C SER A 39 11.99 -3.30 -6.47
N PHE A 40 12.48 -4.51 -6.18
CA PHE A 40 12.43 -5.15 -4.89
C PHE A 40 13.33 -4.39 -3.91
N TRP A 41 12.74 -3.79 -2.88
CA TRP A 41 13.48 -3.23 -1.75
C TRP A 41 14.11 -4.38 -0.96
N GLN A 42 15.43 -4.54 -1.08
CA GLN A 42 16.20 -5.39 -0.18
C GLN A 42 16.32 -4.72 1.19
N GLU A 43 15.89 -5.43 2.21
CA GLU A 43 16.03 -5.10 3.61
C GLU A 43 17.52 -5.19 4.02
N THR A 44 18.15 -4.05 4.29
CA THR A 44 19.52 -4.02 4.82
C THR A 44 19.50 -4.45 6.28
N SER A 45 20.09 -5.61 6.54
CA SER A 45 20.33 -6.12 7.89
C SER A 45 21.27 -5.16 8.62
N ARG A 46 20.86 -4.71 9.81
CA ARG A 46 21.69 -3.94 10.74
C ARG A 46 22.92 -4.77 11.17
N PRO A 47 24.13 -4.19 11.25
CA PRO A 47 25.18 -4.71 12.09
C PRO A 47 25.23 -3.98 13.44
N ASP A 48 25.30 -4.77 14.51
CA ASP A 48 25.60 -4.33 15.86
C ASP A 48 27.05 -3.78 15.98
N LEU A 49 27.14 -2.69 16.75
CA LEU A 49 28.22 -2.34 17.70
C LEU A 49 29.64 -2.91 17.44
N PHE A 50 30.52 -2.06 16.90
CA PHE A 50 31.94 -2.07 17.27
C PHE A 50 32.50 -0.64 17.35
N HIS A 51 33.37 -0.42 18.34
CA HIS A 51 33.97 0.85 18.70
C HIS A 51 35.01 1.36 17.69
N GLY A 52 35.05 2.68 17.53
CA GLY A 52 36.24 3.52 17.48
C GLY A 52 37.29 3.26 16.39
N ALA A 53 37.34 4.15 15.40
CA ALA A 53 38.58 4.68 14.83
C ALA A 53 38.27 5.91 13.97
N GLU A 54 39.24 6.81 13.91
CA GLU A 54 39.17 8.19 13.46
C GLU A 54 39.16 8.32 11.91
N SER A 55 38.77 9.51 11.45
CA SER A 55 38.66 9.92 10.04
C SER A 55 39.99 9.84 9.26
N PRO A 56 39.95 9.85 7.91
CA PRO A 56 40.01 11.15 7.26
C PRO A 56 39.14 11.31 5.99
N VAL A 57 38.67 12.55 5.85
CA VAL A 57 38.48 13.37 4.64
C VAL A 57 38.89 12.71 3.32
N GLY A 58 37.90 12.49 2.45
CA GLY A 58 38.09 12.20 1.03
C GLY A 58 37.14 13.05 0.19
N ILE A 59 37.65 14.17 -0.31
CA ILE A 59 37.02 15.02 -1.32
C ILE A 59 37.15 14.30 -2.67
N GLY A 60 36.03 14.07 -3.34
CA GLY A 60 35.99 13.48 -4.68
C GLY A 60 34.83 14.06 -5.49
N GLN A 61 35.02 15.28 -6.01
CA GLN A 61 34.21 15.82 -7.11
C GLN A 61 34.72 15.24 -8.44
N ALA A 62 33.87 14.47 -9.10
CA ALA A 62 33.87 14.22 -10.53
C ALA A 62 32.40 13.92 -10.88
N GLY A 63 31.72 14.59 -11.80
CA GLY A 63 32.18 15.27 -13.00
C GLY A 63 31.37 14.70 -14.16
N LEU A 64 30.77 15.62 -14.93
CA LEU A 64 30.50 15.51 -16.35
C LEU A 64 29.17 14.87 -16.81
N ASP A 65 28.19 15.76 -17.01
CA ASP A 65 27.66 16.12 -18.32
C ASP A 65 27.10 14.98 -19.21
N GLY A 66 25.92 14.48 -18.81
CA GLY A 66 25.05 13.71 -19.68
C GLY A 66 24.29 14.62 -20.65
N HIS A 67 24.92 14.94 -21.77
CA HIS A 67 24.37 15.62 -22.94
C HIS A 67 23.13 14.87 -23.48
N TRP A 68 21.92 15.33 -23.17
CA TRP A 68 20.70 14.84 -23.82
C TRP A 68 20.63 15.43 -25.22
N SER A 69 21.19 14.71 -26.20
CA SER A 69 21.10 15.04 -27.63
C SER A 69 19.66 14.81 -28.11
N ARG A 70 18.84 15.87 -28.07
CA ARG A 70 17.58 15.97 -28.81
C ARG A 70 17.88 15.85 -30.30
N SER A 71 17.61 14.68 -30.86
CA SER A 71 17.50 14.53 -32.30
C SER A 71 16.08 14.95 -32.69
N GLU A 72 15.89 16.24 -32.95
CA GLU A 72 14.71 16.75 -33.65
C GLU A 72 14.75 16.25 -35.09
N GLN A 73 14.12 15.11 -35.35
CA GLN A 73 13.75 14.72 -36.71
C GLN A 73 12.36 15.28 -36.99
N ALA A 74 12.35 16.47 -37.59
CA ALA A 74 11.18 17.03 -38.23
C ALA A 74 10.82 16.17 -39.45
N VAL A 75 9.87 15.25 -39.28
CA VAL A 75 9.25 14.53 -40.39
C VAL A 75 8.00 15.32 -40.80
N ALA A 76 8.15 16.10 -41.87
CA ALA A 76 7.03 16.72 -42.57
C ALA A 76 6.28 15.65 -43.35
N THR A 77 5.19 15.12 -42.78
CA THR A 77 4.26 14.25 -43.51
C THR A 77 3.22 15.10 -44.24
N ALA A 78 3.18 14.90 -45.56
CA ALA A 78 2.18 15.43 -46.47
C ALA A 78 0.77 15.04 -46.03
N VAL A 79 -0.13 16.03 -46.10
CA VAL A 79 -1.55 15.89 -45.79
C VAL A 79 -2.22 15.23 -47.00
N ASP A 80 -2.35 13.92 -46.99
CA ASP A 80 -3.16 13.19 -47.97
C ASP A 80 -4.64 13.32 -47.60
N GLY A 81 -5.40 13.97 -48.47
CA GLY A 81 -6.80 14.34 -48.30
C GLY A 81 -7.76 13.17 -48.50
N THR A 82 -7.51 12.05 -47.83
CA THR A 82 -8.42 10.90 -47.88
C THR A 82 -9.56 11.12 -46.90
N SER A 83 -10.69 11.59 -47.44
CA SER A 83 -11.97 11.71 -46.75
C SER A 83 -12.50 10.32 -46.37
N HIS A 84 -12.08 9.83 -45.20
CA HIS A 84 -12.65 8.63 -44.59
C HIS A 84 -14.02 8.98 -43.99
N GLN A 85 -15.07 8.42 -44.58
CA GLN A 85 -16.40 8.42 -44.00
C GLN A 85 -16.33 7.78 -42.61
N VAL A 86 -16.64 8.59 -41.58
CA VAL A 86 -16.67 8.15 -40.18
C VAL A 86 -17.84 7.19 -40.03
N GLU A 87 -17.53 5.90 -39.96
CA GLU A 87 -18.48 4.80 -39.74
C GLU A 87 -19.06 4.94 -38.32
N LEU A 88 -20.21 5.62 -38.24
CA LEU A 88 -21.03 5.76 -37.04
C LEU A 88 -21.60 4.38 -36.67
N GLY A 89 -21.05 3.72 -35.65
CA GLY A 89 -21.81 2.70 -34.94
C GLY A 89 -21.07 1.45 -34.44
N GLN A 90 -19.80 1.52 -34.05
CA GLN A 90 -19.30 0.46 -33.18
C GLN A 90 -19.85 0.65 -31.76
N PRO A 91 -20.51 -0.36 -31.16
CA PRO A 91 -20.90 -0.31 -29.76
C PRO A 91 -19.65 -0.09 -28.93
N LEU A 92 -19.59 0.99 -28.15
CA LEU A 92 -18.54 1.20 -27.18
C LEU A 92 -18.54 -0.02 -26.26
N ALA A 93 -17.51 -0.85 -26.35
CA ALA A 93 -17.32 -1.94 -25.40
C ALA A 93 -17.45 -1.36 -23.98
N PRO A 94 -18.16 -2.04 -23.06
CA PRO A 94 -18.36 -1.51 -21.72
C PRO A 94 -16.98 -1.20 -21.11
N SER A 95 -16.75 0.08 -20.81
CA SER A 95 -15.52 0.49 -20.15
C SER A 95 -15.52 -0.10 -18.74
N VAL A 96 -14.53 -0.95 -18.45
CA VAL A 96 -14.34 -1.51 -17.10
C VAL A 96 -14.26 -0.36 -16.11
N THR A 97 -15.13 -0.38 -15.11
CA THR A 97 -15.22 0.67 -14.09
C THR A 97 -14.00 0.62 -13.16
N THR A 98 -13.67 1.75 -12.53
CA THR A 98 -12.59 1.80 -11.51
C THR A 98 -12.82 0.80 -10.39
N ARG A 99 -14.08 0.63 -9.95
CA ARG A 99 -14.48 -0.36 -8.95
C ARG A 99 -14.12 -1.78 -9.39
N GLU A 100 -14.46 -2.16 -10.61
CA GLU A 100 -14.12 -3.49 -11.14
C GLU A 100 -12.62 -3.71 -11.23
N ARG A 101 -11.85 -2.67 -11.60
CA ARG A 101 -10.39 -2.73 -11.59
C ARG A 101 -9.83 -2.96 -10.19
N ILE A 102 -10.33 -2.25 -9.18
CA ILE A 102 -9.92 -2.43 -7.78
C ILE A 102 -10.24 -3.85 -7.31
N ILE A 103 -11.46 -4.33 -7.55
CA ILE A 103 -11.88 -5.69 -7.16
C ILE A 103 -10.98 -6.74 -7.80
N ALA A 104 -10.72 -6.62 -9.11
CA ALA A 104 -9.85 -7.54 -9.84
C ALA A 104 -8.42 -7.53 -9.28
N HIS A 105 -7.89 -6.35 -8.98
CA HIS A 105 -6.54 -6.21 -8.44
C HIS A 105 -6.41 -6.72 -7.01
N VAL A 106 -7.39 -6.48 -6.13
CA VAL A 106 -7.43 -7.08 -4.78
C VAL A 106 -7.44 -8.59 -4.87
N ARG A 107 -8.21 -9.18 -5.81
CA ARG A 107 -8.22 -10.62 -6.06
C ARG A 107 -6.86 -11.15 -6.51
N LEU A 108 -6.18 -10.42 -7.38
CA LEU A 108 -4.84 -10.78 -7.83
C LEU A 108 -3.83 -10.77 -6.67
N VAL A 109 -3.84 -9.73 -5.85
CA VAL A 109 -2.84 -9.53 -4.79
C VAL A 109 -3.06 -10.43 -3.58
N PHE A 110 -4.29 -10.59 -3.12
CA PHE A 110 -4.61 -11.37 -1.90
C PHE A 110 -4.91 -12.85 -2.17
N GLY A 111 -5.09 -13.25 -3.43
CA GLY A 111 -5.29 -14.65 -3.83
C GLY A 111 -6.40 -15.34 -3.03
N PRO A 112 -6.12 -16.45 -2.31
CA PRO A 112 -7.13 -17.17 -1.51
C PRO A 112 -7.81 -16.33 -0.42
N ARG A 113 -7.20 -15.21 0.00
CA ARG A 113 -7.73 -14.31 1.04
C ARG A 113 -8.48 -13.12 0.44
N ALA A 114 -8.68 -13.08 -0.87
CA ALA A 114 -9.27 -11.94 -1.56
C ALA A 114 -10.67 -11.56 -1.07
N GLU A 115 -11.55 -12.53 -0.84
CA GLU A 115 -12.92 -12.25 -0.35
C GLU A 115 -12.95 -11.70 1.09
N GLU A 116 -11.89 -11.93 1.86
CA GLU A 116 -11.71 -11.28 3.15
C GLU A 116 -11.20 -9.85 2.99
N ALA A 117 -10.20 -9.65 2.13
CA ALA A 117 -9.65 -8.35 1.81
C ALA A 117 -10.71 -7.40 1.23
N LEU A 118 -11.57 -7.91 0.35
CA LEU A 118 -12.70 -7.16 -0.23
C LEU A 118 -13.69 -6.71 0.85
N ARG A 119 -14.00 -7.56 1.83
CA ARG A 119 -14.84 -7.16 2.98
C ARG A 119 -14.21 -6.07 3.82
N VAL A 120 -12.89 -6.13 4.05
CA VAL A 120 -12.17 -5.07 4.76
C VAL A 120 -12.22 -3.77 3.96
N ALA A 121 -11.84 -3.79 2.69
CA ALA A 121 -11.85 -2.62 1.81
C ALA A 121 -13.24 -1.98 1.69
N ASP A 122 -14.29 -2.79 1.54
CA ASP A 122 -15.67 -2.31 1.53
C ASP A 122 -16.02 -1.61 2.84
N CYS A 123 -15.70 -2.22 3.99
CA CYS A 123 -15.94 -1.62 5.30
C CYS A 123 -15.19 -0.31 5.53
N GLU A 124 -13.92 -0.24 5.16
CA GLU A 124 -13.08 0.93 5.40
C GLU A 124 -13.54 2.15 4.57
N SER A 125 -13.81 1.93 3.28
CA SER A 125 -14.12 3.03 2.36
C SER A 125 -15.62 3.36 2.28
N ALA A 126 -16.53 2.39 2.45
CA ALA A 126 -17.97 2.64 2.36
C ALA A 126 -18.50 3.50 3.52
N LEU A 127 -17.85 3.47 4.69
CA LEU A 127 -18.24 4.26 5.86
C LEU A 127 -18.16 5.77 5.60
N ILE A 128 -17.29 6.20 4.68
CA ILE A 128 -17.05 7.61 4.39
C ILE A 128 -18.04 8.12 3.35
N HIS A 129 -18.20 7.40 2.24
CA HIS A 129 -18.91 7.93 1.08
C HIS A 129 -20.35 7.44 0.93
N ARG A 130 -20.80 6.43 1.69
CA ARG A 130 -22.19 5.88 1.68
C ARG A 130 -22.74 5.52 0.29
N VAL A 131 -21.88 5.45 -0.70
CA VAL A 131 -22.15 5.07 -2.08
C VAL A 131 -21.03 4.10 -2.39
N ASP A 132 -21.40 2.84 -2.62
CA ASP A 132 -20.59 1.69 -3.04
C ASP A 132 -19.11 1.73 -2.60
N GLY A 133 -18.68 0.78 -1.76
CA GLY A 133 -17.29 0.70 -1.29
C GLY A 133 -16.25 0.70 -2.42
N TYR A 134 -14.97 0.75 -2.03
CA TYR A 134 -13.80 0.80 -2.92
C TYR A 134 -13.50 2.17 -3.54
N ASP A 135 -13.72 3.28 -2.82
CA ASP A 135 -13.33 4.61 -3.32
C ASP A 135 -11.78 4.77 -3.30
N PRO A 136 -11.13 4.93 -4.47
CA PRO A 136 -9.69 5.10 -4.57
C PRO A 136 -9.18 6.43 -3.96
N TYR A 137 -10.07 7.40 -3.72
CA TYR A 137 -9.73 8.73 -3.21
C TYR A 137 -10.30 9.00 -1.82
N ALA A 138 -10.82 7.99 -1.12
CA ALA A 138 -11.35 8.14 0.22
C ALA A 138 -10.29 8.68 1.19
N ILE A 139 -10.62 9.73 1.94
CA ILE A 139 -9.74 10.32 2.96
C ILE A 139 -10.52 10.47 4.25
N ASN A 140 -10.04 9.83 5.31
CA ASN A 140 -10.51 10.05 6.67
C ASN A 140 -9.47 10.84 7.47
N VAL A 141 -9.92 11.83 8.25
CA VAL A 141 -9.05 12.61 9.14
C VAL A 141 -9.30 12.20 10.57
N ASN A 142 -8.28 11.62 11.21
CA ASN A 142 -8.35 11.17 12.59
C ASN A 142 -8.20 12.33 13.57
N ARG A 143 -8.71 12.13 14.80
CA ARG A 143 -8.65 13.13 15.87
C ARG A 143 -7.22 13.57 16.22
N ASN A 144 -6.24 12.69 16.06
CA ASN A 144 -4.82 12.99 16.32
C ASN A 144 -4.12 13.71 15.14
N GLY A 145 -4.85 14.09 14.09
CA GLY A 145 -4.31 14.77 12.92
C GLY A 145 -3.73 13.84 11.85
N THR A 146 -3.61 12.54 12.12
CA THR A 146 -3.26 11.56 11.09
C THR A 146 -4.41 11.39 10.09
N ARG A 147 -4.11 10.85 8.90
CA ARG A 147 -5.10 10.62 7.86
C ARG A 147 -5.04 9.19 7.36
N ASP A 148 -6.19 8.62 7.03
CA ASP A 148 -6.30 7.32 6.39
C ASP A 148 -6.69 7.50 4.93
N TYR A 149 -6.07 6.74 4.03
CA TYR A 149 -6.17 6.99 2.59
C TYR A 149 -6.64 5.77 1.80
N SER A 150 -7.43 6.08 0.78
CA SER A 150 -7.83 5.20 -0.33
C SER A 150 -8.56 3.94 0.15
N VAL A 151 -8.50 2.88 -0.67
CA VAL A 151 -9.36 1.68 -0.58
C VAL A 151 -9.30 0.99 0.78
N PHE A 152 -8.10 0.81 1.35
CA PHE A 152 -7.90 0.13 2.63
C PHE A 152 -7.72 1.09 3.82
N GLN A 153 -7.95 2.39 3.62
CA GLN A 153 -7.79 3.41 4.66
C GLN A 153 -6.45 3.26 5.40
N ILE A 154 -5.34 3.24 4.65
CA ILE A 154 -4.00 3.10 5.23
C ILE A 154 -3.61 4.41 5.92
N ASN A 155 -3.25 4.33 7.20
CA ASN A 155 -2.90 5.51 7.98
C ASN A 155 -1.55 6.12 7.57
N SER A 156 -1.50 7.45 7.51
CA SER A 156 -0.34 8.31 7.22
C SER A 156 0.94 7.97 8.01
N VAL A 157 0.84 7.38 9.21
CA VAL A 157 2.01 6.95 10.00
C VAL A 157 2.88 5.92 9.28
N HIS A 158 2.29 5.19 8.32
CA HIS A 158 3.00 4.20 7.51
C HIS A 158 3.84 4.82 6.39
N ALA A 159 3.76 6.13 6.16
CA ALA A 159 4.50 6.82 5.09
C ALA A 159 6.03 6.71 5.24
N GLN A 160 6.55 6.69 6.47
CA GLN A 160 7.98 6.53 6.70
C GLN A 160 8.50 5.17 6.22
N ARG A 161 7.67 4.13 6.25
CA ARG A 161 8.04 2.76 5.87
C ARG A 161 7.78 2.46 4.40
N PHE A 162 6.66 2.92 3.86
CA PHE A 162 6.19 2.53 2.53
C PHE A 162 6.18 3.68 1.50
N GLY A 163 6.64 4.88 1.88
CA GLY A 163 6.51 6.08 1.05
C GLY A 163 5.07 6.62 1.02
N THR A 164 4.81 7.60 0.16
CA THR A 164 3.52 8.32 0.10
C THR A 164 2.64 7.95 -1.10
N ALA A 165 3.10 7.04 -1.97
CA ALA A 165 2.36 6.63 -3.18
C ALA A 165 0.94 6.13 -2.87
N TYR A 166 0.79 5.31 -1.83
CA TYR A 166 -0.51 4.75 -1.42
C TYR A 166 -1.59 5.78 -1.05
N GLN A 167 -1.21 7.05 -0.88
CA GLN A 167 -2.13 8.14 -0.54
C GLN A 167 -2.92 8.62 -1.75
N HIS A 168 -2.41 8.40 -2.97
CA HIS A 168 -3.00 8.88 -4.22
C HIS A 168 -3.06 7.82 -5.33
N ASP A 169 -2.38 6.68 -5.13
CA ASP A 169 -2.44 5.52 -6.01
C ASP A 169 -3.08 4.34 -5.27
N TRP A 170 -4.24 3.91 -5.75
CA TRP A 170 -4.99 2.81 -5.14
C TRP A 170 -4.29 1.45 -5.34
N GLU A 171 -3.49 1.26 -6.39
CA GLU A 171 -2.72 0.02 -6.59
C GLU A 171 -1.61 -0.09 -5.54
N ALA A 172 -0.87 1.01 -5.33
CA ALA A 172 0.08 1.11 -4.22
C ALA A 172 -0.59 0.93 -2.85
N ASN A 173 -1.83 1.41 -2.68
CA ASN A 173 -2.61 1.20 -1.46
C ASN A 173 -2.91 -0.28 -1.20
N VAL A 174 -3.37 -1.01 -2.22
CA VAL A 174 -3.61 -2.47 -2.12
C VAL A 174 -2.31 -3.22 -1.79
N ALA A 175 -1.17 -2.81 -2.39
CA ALA A 175 0.12 -3.42 -2.10
C ALA A 175 0.58 -3.22 -0.64
N VAL A 176 0.43 -2.00 -0.09
CA VAL A 176 0.75 -1.72 1.31
C VAL A 176 -0.20 -2.46 2.26
N ALA A 177 -1.49 -2.54 1.94
CA ALA A 177 -2.45 -3.32 2.70
C ALA A 177 -2.04 -4.80 2.76
N HIS A 178 -1.64 -5.39 1.63
CA HIS A 178 -1.17 -6.77 1.61
C HIS A 178 0.10 -6.96 2.46
N ALA A 179 1.05 -6.03 2.41
CA ALA A 179 2.25 -6.08 3.24
C ALA A 179 1.92 -6.00 4.75
N LEU A 180 0.97 -5.16 5.15
CA LEU A 180 0.49 -5.09 6.54
C LEU A 180 -0.24 -6.37 6.95
N PHE A 181 -1.05 -6.95 6.06
CA PHE A 181 -1.72 -8.23 6.29
C PHE A 181 -0.73 -9.37 6.50
N LEU A 182 0.32 -9.47 5.68
CA LEU A 182 1.36 -10.48 5.86
C LEU A 182 2.10 -10.34 7.19
N ALA A 183 2.29 -9.11 7.68
CA ALA A 183 3.01 -8.85 8.92
C ALA A 183 2.15 -9.02 10.18
N HIS A 184 0.86 -8.70 10.11
CA HIS A 184 0.00 -8.55 11.29
C HIS A 184 -1.37 -9.22 11.17
N GLY A 185 -1.65 -9.93 10.08
CA GLY A 185 -2.99 -10.40 9.75
C GLY A 185 -3.97 -9.23 9.61
N TRP A 186 -5.21 -9.44 10.06
CA TRP A 186 -6.25 -8.41 10.00
C TRP A 186 -6.23 -7.41 11.18
N GLN A 187 -5.28 -7.52 12.12
CA GLN A 187 -5.17 -6.63 13.28
C GLN A 187 -5.14 -5.12 12.97
N PRO A 188 -4.47 -4.64 11.89
CA PRO A 188 -4.47 -3.21 11.59
C PRO A 188 -5.86 -2.62 11.34
N TRP A 189 -6.83 -3.42 10.91
CA TRP A 189 -8.22 -3.04 10.64
C TRP A 189 -9.17 -3.42 11.78
N TYR A 190 -8.65 -3.63 13.00
CA TYR A 190 -9.45 -4.07 14.15
C TYR A 190 -10.67 -3.17 14.43
N SER A 191 -10.56 -1.85 14.18
CA SER A 191 -11.66 -0.90 14.35
C SER A 191 -12.90 -1.22 13.52
N THR A 192 -12.74 -1.93 12.40
CA THR A 192 -13.83 -2.31 11.50
C THR A 192 -14.21 -3.79 11.59
N ASN A 193 -13.71 -4.51 12.60
CA ASN A 193 -14.05 -5.92 12.86
C ASN A 193 -15.56 -6.20 12.90
N ARG A 194 -16.37 -5.25 13.40
CA ARG A 194 -17.83 -5.39 13.43
C ARG A 194 -18.46 -5.42 12.04
N CYS A 195 -17.82 -4.78 11.07
CA CYS A 195 -18.28 -4.69 9.71
C CYS A 195 -17.85 -5.93 8.91
N HIS A 196 -16.57 -6.30 8.91
CA HIS A 196 -16.08 -7.43 8.09
C HIS A 196 -16.17 -8.81 8.78
N ARG A 197 -16.34 -8.85 10.11
CA ARG A 197 -16.46 -10.06 10.95
C ARG A 197 -15.30 -11.04 10.81
N LEU A 198 -14.11 -10.54 10.52
CA LEU A 198 -12.88 -11.34 10.53
C LEU A 198 -12.32 -11.21 11.94
N LEU A 199 -12.39 -12.28 12.72
CA LEU A 199 -11.68 -12.31 13.99
C LEU A 199 -10.18 -12.33 13.69
N ALA A 200 -9.38 -11.68 14.53
CA ALA A 200 -7.96 -11.94 14.53
C ALA A 200 -7.79 -13.43 14.84
N THR A 201 -7.35 -14.20 13.85
CA THR A 201 -6.92 -15.57 14.06
C THR A 201 -5.80 -15.55 15.09
N GLU A 202 -6.02 -16.26 16.21
CA GLU A 202 -5.08 -16.42 17.32
C GLU A 202 -3.75 -17.06 16.88
#